data_AF-A0A6B3GKW4-F1
#
_entry.id   AF-A0A6B3GKW4-F1
#
_cell.length_a   1.000
_cell.length_b   1.000
_cell.length_c   1.000
_cell.angle_alpha   90.00
_cell.angle_beta   90.00
_cell.angle_gamma   90.00
#
_symmetry.space_group_name_H-M   'P 1'
#
loop_
_entity.id
_entity.type
_entity.pdbx_description
1 polymer ?
#
loop_
_entity_poly.entity_id
_entity_poly.type
_entity_poly.pdbx_seq_one_letter_code
_entity_poly.pdbx_strand_id
1 'polypeptide(L)'
;TAGLWRIPVLGRLLEQGGHVPVHRNTHRAAGALDAAAVALRDGRHLLIYGEGRLPCRLDAAEAPPESFRSGLARLAHASGAPVVPLGQAGARRV
;
A
#
# COMPACT_ATOMS: atom_id res chain seq x y z
N THR A 1 -7.29 -10.99 0.53
CA THR A 1 -7.69 -10.98 1.95
C THR A 1 -6.86 -9.97 2.73
N ALA A 2 -7.43 -9.38 3.79
CA ALA A 2 -6.73 -8.53 4.77
C ALA A 2 -6.34 -9.35 6.02
N GLY A 3 -5.61 -10.45 5.81
CA GLY A 3 -5.42 -11.50 6.83
C GLY A 3 -4.73 -11.03 8.12
N LEU A 4 -3.88 -10.00 8.04
CA LEU A 4 -3.14 -9.47 9.20
C LEU A 4 -4.06 -8.94 10.32
N TRP A 5 -5.25 -8.43 9.96
CA TRP A 5 -6.22 -7.89 10.91
C TRP A 5 -6.87 -8.96 11.78
N ARG A 6 -6.77 -10.25 11.39
CA ARG A 6 -7.29 -11.37 12.18
C ARG A 6 -6.31 -11.88 13.23
N ILE A 7 -5.07 -11.40 13.22
CA ILE A 7 -4.03 -11.83 14.15
C ILE A 7 -4.25 -11.07 15.48
N PRO A 8 -4.44 -11.77 16.62
CA PRO A 8 -4.60 -11.13 17.92
C PRO A 8 -3.45 -10.17 18.21
N VAL A 9 -3.76 -9.05 18.89
CA VAL A 9 -2.85 -7.93 19.17
C VAL A 9 -2.43 -7.16 17.90
N LEU A 10 -1.91 -7.83 16.87
CA LEU A 10 -1.45 -7.17 15.64
C LEU A 10 -2.56 -6.39 14.94
N GLY A 11 -3.77 -6.96 14.83
CA GLY A 11 -4.91 -6.25 14.23
C GLY A 11 -5.21 -4.93 14.93
N ARG A 12 -5.21 -4.93 16.27
CA ARG A 12 -5.42 -3.71 17.07
C ARG A 12 -4.33 -2.67 16.86
N LEU A 13 -3.06 -3.11 16.80
CA LEU A 13 -1.93 -2.22 16.53
C LEU A 13 -2.02 -1.59 15.13
N LEU A 14 -2.42 -2.37 14.12
CA LEU A 14 -2.64 -1.87 12.77
C LEU A 14 -3.77 -0.84 12.71
N GLU A 15 -4.87 -1.09 13.42
CA GLU A 15 -5.99 -0.14 13.52
C GLU A 15 -5.56 1.15 14.24
N GLN A 16 -4.87 1.04 15.38
CA GLN A 16 -4.36 2.20 16.13
C GLN A 16 -3.33 2.99 15.33
N GLY A 17 -2.49 2.31 14.54
CA GLY A 17 -1.52 2.93 13.63
C GLY A 17 -2.16 3.55 12.38
N GLY A 18 -3.48 3.44 12.19
CA GLY A 18 -4.19 4.01 11.04
C GLY A 18 -3.96 3.27 9.73
N HIS A 19 -3.58 1.99 9.76
CA HIS A 19 -3.38 1.19 8.56
C HIS A 19 -4.70 0.90 7.84
N VAL A 20 -4.67 0.96 6.51
CA VAL A 20 -5.84 0.68 5.66
C VAL A 20 -5.88 -0.82 5.29
N PRO A 21 -6.93 -1.57 5.67
CA PRO A 21 -7.06 -2.98 5.29
C PRO A 21 -7.38 -3.15 3.81
N VAL A 22 -6.55 -3.93 3.09
CA VAL A 22 -6.76 -4.22 1.67
C VAL A 22 -7.25 -5.65 1.47
N HIS A 23 -8.50 -5.78 1.04
CA HIS A 23 -9.14 -7.06 0.74
C HIS A 23 -8.77 -7.56 -0.67
N ARG A 24 -7.48 -7.87 -0.89
CA ARG A 24 -6.94 -8.31 -2.19
C ARG A 24 -7.73 -9.47 -2.81
N ASN A 25 -7.82 -9.47 -4.15
CA ASN A 25 -8.54 -10.46 -4.97
C ASN A 25 -10.03 -10.58 -4.64
N THR A 26 -10.66 -9.49 -4.19
CA THR A 26 -12.10 -9.43 -3.95
C THR A 26 -12.66 -8.14 -4.53
N HIS A 27 -13.97 -8.08 -4.76
CA HIS A 27 -14.67 -6.86 -5.17
C HIS A 27 -14.48 -5.70 -4.16
N ARG A 28 -14.17 -6.00 -2.89
CA ARG A 28 -13.94 -5.02 -1.82
C ARG A 28 -12.57 -4.35 -1.89
N ALA A 29 -11.66 -4.80 -2.75
CA ALA A 29 -10.31 -4.25 -2.86
C ALA A 29 -10.32 -2.75 -3.25
N ALA A 30 -11.26 -2.34 -4.11
CA ALA A 30 -11.36 -0.97 -4.57
C ALA A 30 -11.71 0.01 -3.43
N GLY A 31 -12.52 -0.42 -2.46
CA GLY A 31 -12.93 0.43 -1.32
C GLY A 31 -11.78 0.82 -0.39
N ALA A 32 -10.61 0.18 -0.50
CA ALA A 32 -9.42 0.63 0.21
C ALA A 32 -8.94 2.02 -0.27
N LEU A 33 -9.23 2.39 -1.52
CA LEU A 33 -8.90 3.73 -2.05
C LEU A 33 -9.77 4.81 -1.41
N ASP A 34 -11.02 4.51 -1.06
CA ASP A 34 -11.90 5.47 -0.38
C ASP A 34 -11.38 5.76 1.04
N ALA A 35 -10.99 4.72 1.77
CA ALA A 35 -10.36 4.86 3.09
C ALA A 35 -9.01 5.60 3.01
N ALA A 36 -8.22 5.33 1.97
CA ALA A 36 -6.99 6.07 1.69
C ALA A 36 -7.25 7.56 1.41
N ALA A 37 -8.29 7.88 0.64
CA ALA A 37 -8.66 9.27 0.34
C ALA A 37 -9.14 10.02 1.60
N VAL A 38 -9.86 9.34 2.51
CA VAL A 38 -10.18 9.89 3.84
C VAL A 38 -8.89 10.19 4.61
N ALA A 39 -7.96 9.24 4.69
CA ALA A 39 -6.72 9.42 5.43
C ALA A 39 -5.89 10.60 4.91
N LEU A 40 -5.79 10.78 3.59
CA LEU A 40 -5.11 11.93 2.98
C LEU A 40 -5.81 13.26 3.34
N ARG A 41 -7.14 13.31 3.33
CA ARG A 41 -7.90 14.50 3.74
C ARG A 41 -7.70 14.86 5.21
N ASP A 42 -7.48 13.87 6.06
CA ASP A 42 -7.15 14.07 7.48
C ASP A 42 -5.69 14.53 7.69
N GLY A 43 -4.93 14.80 6.62
CA GLY A 43 -3.54 15.23 6.67
C GLY A 43 -2.55 14.10 6.94
N ARG A 44 -2.97 12.83 6.82
CA ARG A 44 -2.07 11.67 7.01
C ARG A 44 -1.29 11.38 5.74
N HIS A 45 -0.10 10.81 5.90
CA HIS A 45 0.71 10.30 4.80
C HIS A 45 0.37 8.84 4.49
N LEU A 46 0.50 8.46 3.21
CA LEU A 46 0.28 7.09 2.76
C LEU A 46 1.53 6.53 2.07
N LEU A 47 1.89 5.31 2.44
CA LEU A 47 2.86 4.50 1.72
C LEU A 47 2.11 3.46 0.88
N ILE A 48 2.36 3.45 -0.43
CA ILE A 48 1.71 2.52 -1.37
C ILE A 48 2.79 1.82 -2.20
N TYR A 49 2.76 0.48 -2.19
CA TYR A 49 3.49 -0.31 -3.18
C TYR A 49 2.72 -0.30 -4.50
N GLY A 50 3.16 0.54 -5.45
CA GLY A 50 2.47 0.76 -6.73
C GLY A 50 2.23 -0.52 -7.55
N GLU A 51 3.13 -1.50 -7.45
CA GLU A 51 3.04 -2.81 -8.11
C GLU A 51 1.94 -3.72 -7.50
N GLY A 52 1.46 -3.39 -6.30
CA GLY A 52 0.40 -4.12 -5.58
C GLY A 52 0.86 -5.45 -4.98
N ARG A 53 2.14 -5.79 -5.12
CA ARG A 53 2.80 -6.95 -4.51
C ARG A 53 4.27 -6.67 -4.28
N LEU A 54 4.91 -7.51 -3.47
CA LEU A 54 6.36 -7.56 -3.43
C LEU A 54 6.87 -8.28 -4.70
N PRO A 55 7.99 -7.84 -5.29
CA PRO A 55 8.63 -8.55 -6.40
C PRO A 55 8.99 -9.99 -6.01
N CYS A 56 8.74 -10.95 -6.91
CA CYS A 56 9.01 -12.38 -6.67
C CYS A 56 10.48 -12.79 -6.90
N ARG A 57 11.41 -11.84 -6.87
CA ARG A 57 12.85 -12.08 -7.03
C ARG A 57 13.50 -12.55 -5.72
N LEU A 58 14.59 -13.30 -5.82
CA LEU A 58 15.33 -13.80 -4.64
C LEU A 58 16.61 -13.00 -4.36
N ASP A 59 17.24 -12.45 -5.39
CA ASP A 59 18.42 -11.60 -5.24
C ASP A 59 18.08 -10.24 -4.60
N ALA A 60 19.11 -9.59 -4.08
CA ALA A 60 19.01 -8.27 -3.46
C ALA A 60 19.58 -7.14 -4.34
N ALA A 61 19.81 -7.42 -5.63
CA ALA A 61 20.28 -6.39 -6.56
C ALA A 61 19.19 -5.33 -6.76
N GLU A 62 19.57 -4.15 -7.23
CA GLU A 62 18.59 -3.22 -7.75
C GLU A 62 17.90 -3.79 -9.00
N ALA A 63 16.67 -3.36 -9.28
CA ALA A 63 16.08 -3.52 -10.60
C ALA A 63 15.05 -2.40 -10.81
N PRO A 64 14.69 -2.12 -12.07
CA PRO A 64 13.53 -1.31 -12.38
C PRO A 64 12.27 -1.88 -11.71
N PRO A 65 11.31 -1.03 -11.33
CA PRO A 65 10.05 -1.52 -10.80
C PRO A 65 9.23 -2.22 -11.88
N GLU A 66 8.38 -3.16 -11.49
CA GLU A 66 7.43 -3.77 -12.43
C GLU A 66 6.28 -2.81 -12.75
N SER A 67 5.30 -3.27 -13.56
CA SER A 67 4.14 -2.47 -13.93
C SER A 67 3.29 -2.08 -12.72
N PHE A 68 2.95 -0.79 -12.65
CA PHE A 68 2.15 -0.23 -11.57
C PHE A 68 0.66 -0.54 -11.79
N ARG A 69 -0.06 -0.70 -10.68
CA ARG A 69 -1.53 -0.74 -10.66
C ARG A 69 -2.09 0.67 -10.77
N SER A 70 -3.25 0.79 -11.40
CA SER A 70 -3.92 2.08 -11.62
C SER A 70 -4.44 2.76 -10.34
N GLY A 71 -4.52 2.04 -9.23
CA GLY A 71 -5.07 2.56 -7.97
C GLY A 71 -4.35 3.80 -7.44
N LEU A 72 -3.01 3.85 -7.54
CA LEU A 72 -2.23 5.02 -7.15
C LEU A 72 -2.61 6.25 -7.97
N ALA A 73 -2.66 6.13 -9.30
CA ALA A 73 -3.01 7.23 -10.19
C ALA A 73 -4.43 7.72 -9.94
N ARG A 74 -5.39 6.81 -9.72
CA ARG A 74 -6.78 7.15 -9.38
C ARG A 74 -6.89 7.88 -8.05
N LEU A 75 -6.17 7.43 -7.02
CA LEU A 75 -6.16 8.07 -5.71
C LEU A 75 -5.54 9.48 -5.79
N ALA A 76 -4.40 9.62 -6.46
CA ALA A 76 -3.74 10.91 -6.65
C ALA A 76 -4.65 11.88 -7.41
N HIS A 77 -5.30 11.42 -8.49
CA HIS A 77 -6.25 12.22 -9.25
C HIS A 77 -7.46 12.65 -8.41
N ALA A 78 -8.05 11.74 -7.63
CA ALA A 78 -9.24 12.03 -6.83
C ALA A 78 -8.95 12.91 -5.60
N SER A 79 -7.77 12.77 -4.98
CA SER A 79 -7.40 13.49 -3.77
C SER A 79 -6.64 14.79 -4.02
N GLY A 80 -6.04 14.96 -5.21
CA GLY A 80 -5.09 16.04 -5.49
C GLY A 80 -3.77 15.93 -4.72
N ALA A 81 -3.55 14.83 -3.98
CA ALA A 81 -2.36 14.66 -3.18
C ALA A 81 -1.11 14.46 -4.08
N PRO A 82 0.03 15.10 -3.75
CA PRO A 82 1.27 14.89 -4.48
C PRO A 82 1.78 13.45 -4.30
N VAL A 83 2.38 12.90 -5.34
CA VAL A 83 3.03 11.58 -5.29
C VAL A 83 4.53 11.76 -5.24
N VAL A 84 5.15 11.27 -4.18
CA VAL A 84 6.61 11.22 -4.03
C VAL A 84 7.08 9.81 -4.38
N PRO A 85 7.83 9.60 -5.49
CA PRO A 85 8.34 8.28 -5.84
C PRO A 85 9.46 7.86 -4.87
N LEU A 86 9.39 6.61 -4.38
CA LEU A 86 10.40 6.02 -3.50
C LEU A 86 10.86 4.68 -4.08
N GLY A 87 12.19 4.51 -4.20
CA GLY A 87 12.83 3.26 -4.60
C GLY A 87 13.56 2.62 -3.41
N GLN A 88 13.44 1.30 -3.27
CA GLN A 88 14.11 0.55 -2.19
C GLN A 88 14.74 -0.74 -2.75
N ALA A 89 16.06 -0.84 -2.64
CA ALA A 89 16.83 -2.04 -2.97
C ALA A 89 17.63 -2.53 -1.76
N GLY A 90 18.05 -3.80 -1.77
CA GLY A 90 18.95 -4.35 -0.75
C GLY A 90 18.28 -4.88 0.54
N ALA A 91 16.97 -4.69 0.75
CA ALA A 91 16.27 -5.17 1.96
C ALA A 91 16.39 -6.70 2.21
N ARG A 92 16.69 -7.50 1.18
CA ARG A 92 16.88 -8.96 1.27
C ARG A 92 18.28 -9.38 1.74
N ARG A 93 19.22 -8.44 1.93
CA ARG A 93 20.56 -8.73 2.50
C ARG A 93 20.56 -8.77 4.03
N VAL A 94 19.48 -8.31 4.65
CA VAL A 94 19.29 -8.22 6.11
C VAL A 94 18.29 -9.28 6.52
#